data_AF-A0AA41NCA2-F1
#
_entry.id   AF-A0AA41NCA2-F1
#
_cell.length_a   1.000
_cell.length_b   1.000
_cell.length_c   1.000
_cell.angle_alpha   90.00
_cell.angle_beta   90.00
_cell.angle_gamma   90.00
#
_symmetry.space_group_name_H-M   'P 1'
#
loop_
_entity.id
_entity.type
_entity.pdbx_description
1 polymer ?
#
loop_
_entity_poly.entity_id
_entity_poly.type
_entity_poly.pdbx_seq_one_letter_code
_entity_poly.pdbx_strand_id
1 'polypeptide(L)'
;MLVGVPSGWPTLLVLLLAVEISFVRSSIFMDEARSQLLVKEKSIRFGSEILLNSQEKKANRNLMAIKKKEITEALETHQFPPSMHFFQAKQLIEDSRVFHIIKKIPKGAALHLHEFGMASMEWLVKNVTYRPHCYFCITPEGILQFRFAQSAPRNRKGRECSNWVLLEDHRKKLKDITEFDKR
;
A
#
# COMPACT_ATOMS: atom_id res chain seq x y z
N MET A 1 54.72 13.17 -63.08
CA MET A 1 53.26 13.03 -62.88
C MET A 1 52.99 13.21 -61.40
N LEU A 2 52.62 14.42 -60.97
CA LEU A 2 52.29 14.72 -59.58
C LEU A 2 50.78 14.92 -59.50
N VAL A 3 50.08 13.94 -58.92
CA VAL A 3 48.65 14.02 -58.63
C VAL A 3 48.49 14.96 -57.43
N GLY A 4 47.94 16.15 -57.68
CA GLY A 4 47.65 17.13 -56.64
C GLY A 4 46.60 16.59 -55.66
N VAL A 5 46.95 16.55 -54.38
CA VAL A 5 46.00 16.26 -53.30
C VAL A 5 44.92 17.36 -53.30
N PRO A 6 43.62 17.03 -53.30
CA PRO A 6 42.58 18.05 -53.37
C PRO A 6 42.61 18.89 -52.09
N SER A 7 42.71 20.21 -52.27
CA SER A 7 42.84 21.25 -51.24
C SER A 7 41.70 21.34 -50.22
N GLY A 8 40.65 20.52 -50.37
CA GLY A 8 39.48 20.47 -49.48
C GLY A 8 39.51 19.38 -48.41
N TRP A 9 40.42 18.40 -48.49
CA TRP A 9 40.46 17.28 -47.53
C TRP A 9 40.87 17.68 -46.10
N PRO A 10 41.89 18.55 -45.89
CA PRO A 10 42.26 19.00 -44.54
C PRO A 10 41.14 19.80 -43.87
N THR A 11 40.45 20.65 -44.64
CA THR A 11 39.30 21.45 -44.17
C THR A 11 38.10 20.58 -43.83
N LEU A 12 37.83 19.54 -44.61
CA LEU A 12 36.75 18.58 -44.33
C LEU A 12 37.03 17.78 -43.04
N LEU A 13 38.28 17.35 -42.83
CA LEU A 13 38.72 16.67 -41.60
C LEU A 13 38.61 17.57 -40.36
N VAL A 14 39.01 18.84 -40.47
CA VAL A 14 38.86 19.82 -39.38
C VAL A 14 37.40 20.11 -39.07
N LEU A 15 36.55 20.22 -40.10
CA LEU A 15 35.10 20.39 -39.92
C LEU A 15 34.47 19.16 -39.25
N LEU A 16 34.83 17.95 -39.67
CA LEU A 16 34.36 16.71 -39.06
C LEU A 16 34.79 16.61 -37.58
N LEU A 17 36.06 16.91 -37.27
CA LEU A 17 36.54 16.98 -35.89
C LEU A 17 35.80 18.03 -35.06
N ALA A 18 35.54 19.21 -35.60
CA ALA A 18 34.79 20.26 -34.90
C ALA A 18 33.33 19.85 -34.63
N VAL A 19 32.69 19.13 -35.56
CA VAL A 19 31.33 18.58 -35.39
C VAL A 19 31.32 17.51 -34.30
N GLU A 20 32.25 16.56 -34.32
CA GLU A 20 32.39 15.52 -33.29
C GLU A 20 32.64 16.13 -31.90
N ILE A 21 33.55 17.10 -31.80
CA ILE A 21 33.84 17.81 -30.54
C ILE A 21 32.59 18.55 -30.03
N SER A 22 31.81 19.18 -30.93
CA SER A 22 30.57 19.86 -30.56
C SER A 22 29.50 18.88 -30.08
N PHE A 23 29.40 17.70 -30.71
CA PHE A 23 28.47 16.64 -30.33
C PHE A 23 28.81 16.05 -28.96
N VAL A 24 30.09 15.76 -28.70
CA VAL A 24 30.60 15.29 -27.40
C VAL A 24 30.42 16.35 -26.31
N ARG A 25 30.65 17.63 -26.61
CA ARG A 25 30.43 18.71 -25.64
C ARG A 25 28.94 18.86 -25.29
N SER A 26 28.07 18.74 -26.28
CA SER A 26 26.61 18.75 -26.08
C SER A 26 26.15 17.57 -25.23
N SER A 27 26.65 16.35 -25.48
CA SER A 27 26.29 15.17 -24.68
C SER A 27 26.74 15.29 -23.22
N ILE A 28 27.96 15.76 -22.96
CA ILE A 28 28.45 16.02 -21.59
C ILE A 28 27.59 17.06 -20.88
N PHE A 29 27.23 18.15 -21.56
CA PHE A 29 26.36 19.19 -20.98
C PHE A 29 24.96 18.64 -20.67
N MET A 30 24.38 17.83 -21.55
CA MET A 30 23.08 17.19 -21.32
C MET A 30 23.12 16.18 -20.17
N ASP A 31 24.21 15.40 -20.05
CA ASP A 31 24.39 14.44 -18.95
C ASP A 31 24.55 15.14 -17.59
N GLU A 32 25.26 16.28 -17.55
CA GLU A 32 25.38 17.10 -16.35
C GLU A 32 24.02 17.71 -15.97
N ALA A 33 23.30 18.31 -16.92
CA ALA A 33 21.97 18.87 -16.67
C ALA A 33 20.99 17.79 -16.17
N ARG A 34 21.01 16.60 -16.78
CA ARG A 34 20.23 15.44 -16.33
C ARG A 34 20.60 15.03 -14.91
N SER A 35 21.90 14.94 -14.62
CA SER A 35 22.40 14.56 -13.29
C SER A 35 21.98 15.57 -12.22
N GLN A 36 22.05 16.87 -12.52
CA GLN A 36 21.60 17.94 -11.64
C GLN A 36 20.09 17.84 -11.34
N LEU A 37 19.26 17.54 -12.36
CA LEU A 37 17.83 17.30 -12.15
C LEU A 37 17.57 16.09 -11.26
N LEU A 38 18.26 14.97 -11.47
CA LEU A 38 18.12 13.77 -10.65
C LEU A 38 18.56 14.00 -9.19
N VAL A 39 19.65 14.75 -8.98
CA VAL A 39 20.12 15.13 -7.64
C VAL A 39 19.11 16.04 -6.97
N LYS A 40 18.59 17.06 -7.69
CA LYS A 40 17.58 17.99 -7.18
C LYS A 40 16.29 17.26 -6.81
N GLU A 41 15.79 16.37 -7.66
CA GLU A 41 14.61 15.55 -7.34
C GLU A 41 14.85 14.70 -6.10
N LYS A 42 16.04 14.10 -5.96
CA LYS A 42 16.38 13.29 -4.80
C LYS A 42 16.45 14.14 -3.53
N SER A 43 16.94 15.38 -3.60
CA SER A 43 17.11 16.26 -2.44
C SER A 43 15.79 16.87 -1.94
N ILE A 44 14.76 16.98 -2.78
CA ILE A 44 13.45 17.54 -2.36
C ILE A 44 12.42 16.48 -1.92
N ARG A 45 12.73 15.18 -2.05
CA ARG A 45 11.83 14.10 -1.64
C ARG A 45 11.74 14.02 -0.11
N PHE A 46 10.60 13.56 0.40
CA PHE A 46 10.40 13.33 1.83
C PHE A 46 11.52 12.44 2.42
N GLY A 47 12.16 12.92 3.48
CA GLY A 47 13.24 12.22 4.18
C GLY A 47 14.61 12.27 3.49
N SER A 48 14.81 13.12 2.47
CA SER A 48 16.07 13.25 1.74
C SER A 48 17.26 13.70 2.59
N GLU A 49 17.01 14.53 3.61
CA GLU A 49 18.03 15.08 4.51
C GLU A 49 18.46 14.08 5.61
N ILE A 50 17.80 12.92 5.70
CA ILE A 50 18.13 11.91 6.72
C ILE A 50 19.45 11.24 6.35
N LEU A 51 20.45 11.43 7.20
CA LEU A 51 21.77 10.81 7.05
C LEU A 51 21.76 9.37 7.59
N LEU A 52 21.90 8.40 6.68
CA LEU A 52 21.94 6.98 7.05
C LEU A 52 23.34 6.55 7.53
N ASN A 53 23.39 5.86 8.66
CA ASN A 53 24.59 5.17 9.14
C ASN A 53 24.91 3.90 8.30
N SER A 54 26.04 3.24 8.58
CA SER A 54 26.49 2.08 7.81
C SER A 54 25.52 0.89 7.84
N GLN A 55 24.86 0.65 8.97
CA GLN A 55 23.88 -0.43 9.11
C GLN A 55 22.58 -0.09 8.38
N GLU A 56 22.10 1.15 8.50
CA GLU A 56 20.92 1.65 7.79
C GLU A 56 21.13 1.65 6.27
N LYS A 57 22.33 2.01 5.80
CA LYS A 57 22.69 1.88 4.38
C LYS A 57 22.60 0.43 3.90
N LYS A 58 23.05 -0.53 4.72
CA LYS A 58 22.93 -1.97 4.40
C LYS A 58 21.46 -2.42 4.38
N ALA A 59 20.67 -2.02 5.38
CA ALA A 59 19.25 -2.31 5.44
C ALA A 59 18.49 -1.72 4.24
N ASN A 60 18.74 -0.46 3.89
CA ASN A 60 18.14 0.21 2.74
C ASN A 60 18.51 -0.49 1.41
N ARG A 61 19.78 -0.88 1.22
CA ARG A 61 20.18 -1.65 0.02
C ARG A 61 19.37 -2.94 -0.13
N ASN A 62 19.21 -3.70 0.96
CA ASN A 62 18.45 -4.94 0.94
C ASN A 62 16.96 -4.70 0.69
N LEU A 63 16.35 -3.73 1.38
CA LEU A 63 14.94 -3.38 1.20
C LEU A 63 14.66 -2.91 -0.24
N MET A 64 15.52 -2.04 -0.79
CA MET A 64 15.36 -1.54 -2.16
C MET A 64 15.56 -2.63 -3.20
N ALA A 65 16.46 -3.60 -2.98
CA ALA A 65 16.62 -4.74 -3.87
C ALA A 65 15.34 -5.61 -3.92
N ILE A 66 14.75 -5.90 -2.76
CA ILE A 66 13.48 -6.64 -2.67
C ILE A 66 12.35 -5.86 -3.34
N LYS A 67 12.20 -4.57 -3.02
CA LYS A 67 11.19 -3.69 -3.62
C LYS A 67 11.30 -3.65 -5.15
N LYS A 68 12.51 -3.49 -5.70
CA LYS A 68 12.72 -3.44 -7.15
C LYS A 68 12.32 -4.75 -7.81
N LYS A 69 12.67 -5.90 -7.20
CA LYS A 69 12.26 -7.21 -7.71
C LYS A 69 10.73 -7.34 -7.78
N GLU A 70 10.02 -7.00 -6.70
CA GLU A 70 8.54 -7.04 -6.68
C GLU A 70 7.92 -6.08 -7.73
N ILE A 71 8.51 -4.90 -7.95
CA ILE A 71 8.06 -3.97 -8.99
C ILE A 71 8.29 -4.54 -10.40
N THR A 72 9.46 -5.13 -10.66
CA THR A 72 9.76 -5.74 -11.97
C THR A 72 8.79 -6.88 -12.27
N GLU A 73 8.54 -7.77 -11.30
CA GLU A 73 7.57 -8.86 -11.43
C GLU A 73 6.15 -8.33 -11.67
N ALA A 74 5.76 -7.26 -10.98
CA ALA A 74 4.47 -6.61 -11.18
C ALA A 74 4.33 -5.96 -12.57
N LEU A 75 5.43 -5.43 -13.14
CA LEU A 75 5.44 -4.89 -14.51
C LEU A 75 5.28 -5.99 -15.56
N GLU A 76 5.88 -7.17 -15.33
CA GLU A 76 5.78 -8.33 -16.23
C GLU A 76 4.41 -9.01 -16.17
N THR A 77 3.87 -9.18 -14.96
CA THR A 77 2.60 -9.88 -14.72
C THR A 77 1.37 -8.97 -14.82
N HIS A 78 1.59 -7.65 -14.86
CA HIS A 78 0.56 -6.62 -14.68
C HIS A 78 -0.21 -6.73 -13.35
N GLN A 79 0.31 -7.48 -12.37
CA GLN A 79 -0.27 -7.59 -11.03
C GLN A 79 0.48 -6.66 -10.07
N PHE A 80 0.04 -5.40 -10.02
CA PHE A 80 0.58 -4.42 -9.10
C PHE A 80 -0.44 -4.13 -8.00
N PRO A 81 -0.25 -4.64 -6.76
CA PRO A 81 -1.28 -4.53 -5.72
C PRO A 81 -1.78 -3.10 -5.42
N PRO A 82 -0.92 -2.05 -5.45
CA PRO A 82 -1.40 -0.68 -5.25
C PRO A 82 -2.32 -0.12 -6.35
N SER A 83 -2.36 -0.73 -7.55
CA SER A 83 -3.30 -0.34 -8.62
C SER A 83 -4.58 -1.20 -8.66
N MET A 84 -4.72 -2.16 -7.75
CA MET A 84 -5.88 -3.05 -7.65
C MET A 84 -6.81 -2.62 -6.51
N HIS A 85 -8.09 -3.01 -6.57
CA HIS A 85 -8.99 -2.81 -5.44
C HIS A 85 -8.49 -3.61 -4.22
N PHE A 86 -8.46 -3.00 -3.03
CA PHE A 86 -7.82 -3.60 -1.85
C PHE A 86 -8.35 -4.99 -1.49
N PHE A 87 -9.66 -5.24 -1.62
CA PHE A 87 -10.24 -6.55 -1.33
C PHE A 87 -9.69 -7.68 -2.21
N GLN A 88 -9.25 -7.38 -3.43
CA GLN A 88 -8.60 -8.32 -4.34
C GLN A 88 -7.08 -8.37 -4.11
N ALA A 89 -6.49 -7.21 -3.79
CA ALA A 89 -5.05 -7.05 -3.60
C ALA A 89 -4.54 -7.58 -2.25
N LYS A 90 -5.41 -7.68 -1.24
CA LYS A 90 -5.02 -7.96 0.15
C LYS A 90 -4.10 -9.17 0.28
N GLN A 91 -4.45 -10.29 -0.35
CA GLN A 91 -3.65 -11.52 -0.29
C GLN A 91 -2.25 -11.31 -0.87
N LEU A 92 -2.16 -10.65 -2.03
CA LEU A 92 -0.87 -10.32 -2.67
C LEU A 92 0.00 -9.41 -1.79
N ILE A 93 -0.63 -8.44 -1.10
CA ILE A 93 0.07 -7.56 -0.15
C ILE A 93 0.56 -8.37 1.06
N GLU A 94 -0.24 -9.29 1.58
CA GLU A 94 0.15 -10.13 2.72
C GLU A 94 1.31 -11.07 2.40
N ASP A 95 1.41 -11.53 1.15
CA ASP A 95 2.49 -12.38 0.65
C ASP A 95 3.78 -11.59 0.30
N SER A 96 3.69 -10.26 0.11
CA SER A 96 4.84 -9.39 -0.22
C SER A 96 5.93 -9.42 0.85
N ARG A 97 7.20 -9.55 0.42
CA ARG A 97 8.36 -9.46 1.32
C ARG A 97 8.58 -8.04 1.79
N VAL A 98 8.28 -7.03 0.96
CA VAL A 98 8.28 -5.62 1.38
C VAL A 98 7.29 -5.41 2.52
N PHE A 99 6.05 -5.90 2.41
CA PHE A 99 5.05 -5.77 3.46
C PHE A 99 5.48 -6.48 4.76
N HIS A 100 6.10 -7.65 4.66
CA HIS A 100 6.69 -8.35 5.81
C HIS A 100 7.76 -7.52 6.55
N ILE A 101 8.55 -6.73 5.84
CA ILE A 101 9.52 -5.81 6.46
C ILE A 101 8.79 -4.62 7.10
N ILE A 102 7.82 -4.00 6.41
CA ILE A 102 7.03 -2.86 6.92
C ILE A 102 6.28 -3.21 8.21
N LYS A 103 5.79 -4.46 8.34
CA LYS A 103 5.19 -4.96 9.59
C LYS A 103 6.13 -4.83 10.78
N LYS A 104 7.43 -5.04 10.59
CA LYS A 104 8.47 -4.99 11.64
C LYS A 104 9.01 -3.59 11.94
N ILE A 105 8.74 -2.59 11.09
CA ILE A 105 9.19 -1.21 11.32
C ILE A 105 8.41 -0.57 12.48
N PRO A 106 9.08 0.10 13.44
CA PRO A 106 8.42 0.94 14.42
C PRO A 106 7.84 2.19 13.72
N LYS A 107 6.54 2.16 13.42
CA LYS A 107 5.86 3.19 12.61
C LYS A 107 5.54 4.49 13.36
N GLY A 108 5.88 4.58 14.66
CA GLY A 108 5.53 5.73 15.49
C GLY A 108 4.08 5.64 15.97
N ALA A 109 3.26 6.63 15.61
CA ALA A 109 1.87 6.77 16.07
C ALA A 109 0.86 6.74 14.91
N ALA A 110 -0.36 6.28 15.19
CA ALA A 110 -1.49 6.40 14.29
C ALA A 110 -2.31 7.65 14.65
N LEU A 111 -2.26 8.67 13.79
CA LEU A 111 -2.81 10.01 14.07
C LEU A 111 -4.18 10.28 13.46
N HIS A 112 -4.71 9.37 12.64
CA HIS A 112 -6.01 9.51 11.99
C HIS A 112 -6.75 8.17 12.05
N LEU A 113 -7.68 8.04 12.99
CA LEU A 113 -8.44 6.82 13.28
C LEU A 113 -9.84 7.20 13.76
N HIS A 114 -10.79 6.29 13.56
CA HIS A 114 -12.15 6.38 14.12
C HIS A 114 -12.38 5.22 15.09
N GLU A 115 -12.93 5.50 16.27
CA GLU A 115 -13.04 4.57 17.41
C GLU A 115 -13.64 3.19 17.06
N PHE A 116 -14.68 3.14 16.23
CA PHE A 116 -15.36 1.89 15.87
C PHE A 116 -14.65 1.08 14.77
N GLY A 117 -13.67 1.66 14.07
CA GLY A 117 -12.96 1.01 12.95
C GLY A 117 -11.61 0.40 13.32
N MET A 118 -11.22 0.45 14.60
CA MET A 118 -9.86 0.06 15.03
C MET A 118 -9.73 -1.42 15.41
N ALA A 119 -10.83 -2.08 15.77
CA ALA A 119 -10.84 -3.49 16.16
C ALA A 119 -11.25 -4.39 14.99
N SER A 120 -10.74 -5.62 14.94
CA SER A 120 -11.18 -6.58 13.92
C SER A 120 -12.63 -7.02 14.17
N MET A 121 -13.40 -7.09 13.09
CA MET A 121 -14.76 -7.63 13.14
C MET A 121 -14.78 -9.08 13.62
N GLU A 122 -13.73 -9.85 13.30
CA GLU A 122 -13.57 -11.22 13.79
C GLU A 122 -13.55 -11.27 15.33
N TRP A 123 -12.85 -10.36 16.00
CA TRP A 123 -12.85 -10.28 17.45
C TRP A 123 -14.22 -9.87 17.99
N LEU A 124 -14.90 -8.91 17.36
CA LEU A 124 -16.25 -8.51 17.75
C LEU A 124 -17.21 -9.70 17.70
N VAL A 125 -17.21 -10.46 16.60
CA VAL A 125 -18.08 -11.64 16.45
C VAL A 125 -17.66 -12.73 17.43
N LYS A 126 -16.41 -13.21 17.38
CA LYS A 126 -15.99 -14.41 18.14
C LYS A 126 -15.78 -14.17 19.64
N ASN A 127 -15.73 -12.91 20.09
CA ASN A 127 -15.57 -12.57 21.51
C ASN A 127 -16.76 -11.77 22.03
N VAL A 128 -16.98 -10.56 21.51
CA VAL A 128 -17.95 -9.62 22.09
C VAL A 128 -19.37 -10.17 22.02
N THR A 129 -19.78 -10.70 20.87
CA THR A 129 -21.15 -11.26 20.73
C THR A 129 -21.37 -12.57 21.50
N TYR A 130 -20.32 -13.17 22.07
CA TYR A 130 -20.40 -14.34 22.96
C TYR A 130 -20.47 -13.97 24.45
N ARG A 131 -20.40 -12.68 24.79
CA ARG A 131 -20.53 -12.23 26.19
C ARG A 131 -21.99 -12.31 26.65
N PRO A 132 -22.24 -12.52 27.96
CA PRO A 132 -23.59 -12.56 28.51
C PRO A 132 -24.39 -11.32 28.17
N HIS A 133 -25.72 -11.47 28.13
CA HIS A 133 -26.66 -10.36 27.97
C HIS A 133 -26.60 -9.64 26.61
N CYS A 134 -25.99 -10.25 25.58
CA CYS A 134 -25.99 -9.71 24.22
C CYS A 134 -27.27 -10.07 23.47
N TYR A 135 -28.08 -9.07 23.14
CA TYR A 135 -29.28 -9.22 22.32
C TYR A 135 -29.02 -8.69 20.91
N PHE A 136 -29.65 -9.31 19.93
CA PHE A 136 -29.75 -8.78 18.58
C PHE A 136 -31.21 -8.62 18.16
N CYS A 137 -31.44 -7.78 17.16
CA CYS A 137 -32.72 -7.66 16.49
C CYS A 137 -32.50 -7.12 15.06
N ILE A 138 -33.44 -7.42 14.17
CA ILE A 138 -33.49 -6.89 12.80
C ILE A 138 -34.71 -5.96 12.74
N THR A 139 -34.51 -4.70 12.36
CA THR A 139 -35.63 -3.74 12.23
C THR A 139 -36.55 -4.11 11.07
N PRO A 140 -37.76 -3.53 10.96
CA PRO A 140 -38.63 -3.75 9.80
C PRO A 140 -37.96 -3.43 8.45
N GLU A 141 -36.97 -2.52 8.43
CA GLU A 141 -36.17 -2.15 7.26
C GLU A 141 -34.99 -3.11 6.98
N GLY A 142 -34.83 -4.18 7.76
CA GLY A 142 -33.77 -5.17 7.58
C GLY A 142 -32.43 -4.78 8.23
N ILE A 143 -32.40 -3.76 9.10
CA ILE A 143 -31.16 -3.30 9.74
C ILE A 143 -30.87 -4.15 10.98
N LEU A 144 -29.71 -4.78 11.03
CA LEU A 144 -29.24 -5.52 12.20
C LEU A 144 -28.77 -4.56 13.31
N GLN A 145 -29.29 -4.77 14.53
CA GLN A 145 -28.94 -4.01 15.72
C GLN A 145 -28.58 -4.94 16.88
N PHE A 146 -27.69 -4.48 17.75
CA PHE A 146 -27.26 -5.19 18.95
C PHE A 146 -27.45 -4.33 20.20
N ARG A 147 -27.72 -4.96 21.35
CA ARG A 147 -27.83 -4.28 22.63
C ARG A 147 -27.43 -5.22 23.78
N PHE A 148 -26.62 -4.72 24.70
CA PHE A 148 -26.34 -5.40 25.96
C PHE A 148 -27.31 -4.91 27.05
N ALA A 149 -28.05 -5.83 27.68
CA ALA A 149 -29.01 -5.50 28.74
C ALA A 149 -29.31 -6.73 29.62
N GLN A 150 -29.43 -6.56 30.94
CA GLN A 150 -29.66 -7.70 31.85
C GLN A 150 -30.97 -8.45 31.57
N SER A 151 -31.99 -7.73 31.10
CA SER A 151 -33.27 -8.26 30.63
C SER A 151 -33.56 -7.73 29.23
N ALA A 152 -34.34 -8.49 28.44
CA ALA A 152 -34.75 -8.08 27.10
C ALA A 152 -35.29 -6.63 27.09
N PRO A 153 -34.73 -5.73 26.28
CA PRO A 153 -35.19 -4.35 26.21
C PRO A 153 -36.68 -4.27 25.84
N ARG A 154 -37.46 -3.50 26.61
CA ARG A 154 -38.88 -3.25 26.30
C ARG A 154 -38.98 -2.02 25.41
N ASN A 155 -39.54 -2.16 24.21
CA ASN A 155 -39.64 -1.03 23.30
C ASN A 155 -40.81 -0.10 23.63
N ARG A 156 -40.53 1.21 23.58
CA ARG A 156 -41.52 2.28 23.58
C ARG A 156 -41.56 2.88 22.16
N LYS A 157 -42.44 2.33 21.31
CA LYS A 157 -42.89 2.81 19.97
C LYS A 157 -42.06 2.42 18.72
N GLY A 158 -42.74 1.68 17.82
CA GLY A 158 -43.00 2.03 16.40
C GLY A 158 -41.89 2.01 15.35
N ARG A 159 -40.71 2.59 15.61
CA ARG A 159 -39.60 2.71 14.64
C ARG A 159 -38.31 2.02 15.09
N GLU A 160 -38.39 1.32 16.22
CA GLU A 160 -37.27 0.62 16.84
C GLU A 160 -37.56 -0.88 16.90
N CYS A 161 -36.47 -1.63 16.99
CA CYS A 161 -36.41 -3.09 17.01
C CYS A 161 -37.35 -3.71 18.04
N SER A 162 -38.50 -4.27 17.61
CA SER A 162 -39.61 -4.67 18.50
C SER A 162 -39.35 -5.95 19.31
N ASN A 163 -38.61 -6.91 18.74
CA ASN A 163 -38.35 -8.23 19.31
C ASN A 163 -36.85 -8.47 19.48
N TRP A 164 -36.33 -8.19 20.67
CA TRP A 164 -34.95 -8.47 21.03
C TRP A 164 -34.76 -9.95 21.38
N VAL A 165 -33.84 -10.62 20.70
CA VAL A 165 -33.52 -12.04 20.91
C VAL A 165 -32.14 -12.16 21.55
N LEU A 166 -32.04 -12.91 22.63
CA LEU A 166 -30.75 -13.19 23.28
C LEU A 166 -29.91 -14.08 22.34
N LEU A 167 -28.69 -13.64 22.00
CA LEU A 167 -27.83 -14.37 21.07
C LEU A 167 -27.47 -15.77 21.55
N GLU A 168 -27.26 -15.93 22.86
CA GLU A 168 -26.95 -17.24 23.45
C GLU A 168 -28.08 -18.26 23.18
N ASP A 169 -29.32 -17.86 23.42
CA ASP A 169 -30.50 -18.71 23.18
C ASP A 169 -30.73 -18.94 21.69
N HIS A 170 -30.41 -17.95 20.85
CA HIS A 170 -30.51 -18.09 19.40
C HIS A 170 -29.51 -19.13 18.88
N ARG A 171 -28.24 -19.02 19.26
CA ARG A 171 -27.19 -19.96 18.83
C ARG A 171 -27.49 -21.40 19.25
N LYS A 172 -28.04 -21.64 20.44
CA LYS A 172 -28.45 -22.98 20.91
C LYS A 172 -29.50 -23.65 20.01
N LYS A 173 -30.27 -22.88 19.25
CA LYS A 173 -31.33 -23.38 18.36
C LYS A 173 -30.82 -23.67 16.94
N LEU A 174 -29.62 -23.21 16.61
CA LEU A 174 -29.03 -23.38 15.28
C LEU A 174 -28.36 -24.74 15.14
N LYS A 175 -28.44 -25.32 13.94
CA LYS A 175 -27.72 -26.56 13.61
C LYS A 175 -26.23 -26.30 13.34
N ASP A 176 -25.90 -25.15 12.77
CA ASP A 176 -24.53 -24.72 12.49
C ASP A 176 -24.32 -23.28 12.97
N ILE A 177 -23.65 -23.16 14.11
CA ILE A 177 -23.31 -21.87 14.73
C ILE A 177 -22.17 -21.18 13.96
N THR A 178 -21.28 -21.96 13.36
CA THR A 178 -20.09 -21.44 12.66
C THR A 178 -20.49 -20.77 11.36
N GLU A 179 -21.51 -21.30 10.69
CA GLU A 179 -22.09 -20.70 9.50
C GLU A 179 -22.77 -19.37 9.80
N PHE A 180 -23.57 -19.32 10.88
CA PHE A 180 -24.21 -18.10 11.35
C PHE A 180 -23.19 -17.00 11.69
N ASP A 181 -22.11 -17.32 12.40
CA ASP A 181 -21.08 -16.34 12.78
C ASP A 181 -20.22 -15.83 11.59
N LYS A 182 -20.31 -16.47 10.40
CA LYS A 182 -19.60 -16.02 9.19
C LYS A 182 -20.40 -15.02 8.34
N ARG A 183 -21.71 -14.93 8.56
CA ARG A 183 -22.63 -14.05 7.80
C ARG A 183 -22.79 -12.70 8.48
#